data_AF-A0ABD6EFN5-F1
#
_entry.id   AF-A0ABD6EFN5-F1
#
_cell.length_a   1.000
_cell.length_b   1.000
_cell.length_c   1.000
_cell.angle_alpha   90.00
_cell.angle_beta   90.00
_cell.angle_gamma   90.00
#
_symmetry.space_group_name_H-M   'P 1'
#
loop_
_entity.id
_entity.type
_entity.pdbx_description
1 polymer ?
#
loop_
_entity_poly.entity_id
_entity_poly.type
_entity_poly.pdbx_seq_one_letter_code
_entity_poly.pdbx_strand_id
1 'polypeptide(L)'
;MCSVSPSGALQQILARCFYSYGLHVSANPRIYIIVPILISLLLSLGIFTAEVQDDLRFLYSPIHSAARVEYSVHNSFSEDSGNSSYIAVAVEPNDGIDNMLRKEISDEILWLNDFVLNNLSFTLNGHRYNFGKDICSRISLCPVSNTIVRFFFDAFWNKKLRNDPRVRLEYPMLHFFDKHFFLPLHLYGVKIDANNEMQSIQLIHLYYSVPGTEKESAENVVTALQDALQEHLSLNKSSRIRTSMFSLSMLKEEMKKNATYTMPFISFTILLLVSFTVFSCMTDDWITSKPIEALMGVLSSSLAIISSAGFMFLIGVPFVSQVTVMPFLALAIGVDDTYVMLGAWQDTPKTLPSSKRMALSLQEAGSAITVTSVTSMLSFGIGAFSSTPAISIFCAFIAAAIIFDWFFQVTFFAAVMAIGGRREAAGYHCVMVWKKLPDKDILQLTKRNDNYTSPTHNIFANYIAPFLCAKSTRIIIFAFYTVYISAAIYGCSLLTPNLTPSKLLVDDSPLIHYLKLAESKIWSEGVIGRVYVNKAPDFSSDPKSIDTILKLADELESTKYSMGPNSTQLWLRDFLNYRQYFNTDDETFYETLESFLRVSFNSDWSSYLQWADNPRKVGIVDIFH
;
A
#
# COMPACT_ATOMS: atom_id res chain seq x y z
N MET A 1 51.90 0.91 22.84
CA MET A 1 50.70 0.08 23.15
C MET A 1 49.48 0.89 22.72
N CYS A 2 49.07 0.78 21.46
CA CYS A 2 47.80 1.36 21.02
C CYS A 2 46.70 0.42 21.49
N SER A 3 45.81 0.91 22.34
CA SER A 3 44.58 0.24 22.75
C SER A 3 43.81 -0.16 21.50
N VAL A 4 43.82 -1.45 21.16
CA VAL A 4 42.95 -2.02 20.13
C VAL A 4 41.53 -1.75 20.59
N SER A 5 40.78 -0.94 19.82
CA SER A 5 39.36 -0.72 20.12
C SER A 5 38.64 -2.08 20.15
N PRO A 6 37.62 -2.27 21.01
CA PRO A 6 36.87 -3.53 21.06
C PRO A 6 36.37 -3.98 19.68
N SER A 7 36.04 -3.02 18.80
CA SER A 7 35.67 -3.25 17.40
C SER A 7 36.79 -3.83 16.54
N GLY A 8 38.04 -3.39 16.73
CA GLY A 8 39.20 -3.91 16.01
C GLY A 8 39.55 -5.36 16.39
N ALA A 9 39.27 -5.74 17.64
CA ALA A 9 39.45 -7.13 18.09
C ALA A 9 38.45 -8.09 17.42
N LEU A 10 37.17 -7.69 17.32
CA LEU A 10 36.15 -8.48 16.62
C LEU A 10 36.49 -8.68 15.14
N GLN A 11 36.92 -7.62 14.46
CA GLN A 11 37.32 -7.69 13.05
C GLN A 11 38.53 -8.63 12.84
N GLN A 12 39.52 -8.59 13.73
CA GLN A 12 40.66 -9.51 13.66
C GLN A 12 40.26 -10.97 13.89
N ILE A 13 39.30 -11.23 14.78
CA ILE A 13 38.77 -12.57 15.01
C ILE A 13 38.04 -13.07 13.76
N LEU A 14 37.12 -12.25 13.21
CA LEU A 14 36.40 -12.58 11.98
C LEU A 14 37.36 -12.85 10.83
N ALA A 15 38.38 -11.99 10.64
CA ALA A 15 39.39 -12.15 9.61
C ALA A 15 40.14 -13.49 9.74
N ARG A 16 40.53 -13.90 10.96
CA ARG A 16 41.18 -15.21 11.19
C ARG A 16 40.25 -16.37 10.90
N CYS A 17 38.98 -16.28 11.30
CA CYS A 17 37.97 -17.30 11.00
C CYS A 17 37.77 -17.45 9.50
N PHE A 18 37.58 -16.33 8.78
CA PHE A 18 37.40 -16.34 7.33
C PHE A 18 38.65 -16.81 6.57
N TYR A 19 39.85 -16.53 7.07
CA TYR A 19 41.08 -17.09 6.49
C TYR A 19 41.08 -18.63 6.55
N SER A 20 40.82 -19.19 7.73
CA SER A 20 40.76 -20.65 7.92
C SER A 20 39.62 -21.27 7.12
N TYR A 21 38.47 -20.61 7.08
CA TYR A 21 37.30 -21.05 6.33
C TYR A 21 37.58 -21.00 4.81
N GLY A 22 38.25 -19.97 4.30
CA GLY A 22 38.61 -19.86 2.89
C GLY A 22 39.55 -20.96 2.40
N LEU A 23 40.48 -21.41 3.25
CA LEU A 23 41.29 -22.60 2.96
C LEU A 23 40.44 -23.86 2.85
N HIS A 24 39.43 -24.01 3.73
CA HIS A 24 38.55 -25.16 3.73
C HIS A 24 37.60 -25.18 2.51
N VAL A 25 36.98 -24.04 2.19
CA VAL A 25 36.16 -23.87 0.98
C VAL A 25 36.99 -24.14 -0.27
N SER A 26 38.22 -23.64 -0.30
CA SER A 26 39.13 -23.88 -1.42
C SER A 26 39.54 -25.34 -1.55
N ALA A 27 39.60 -26.13 -0.48
CA ALA A 27 39.88 -27.56 -0.57
C ALA A 27 38.70 -28.31 -1.21
N ASN A 28 37.47 -28.06 -0.74
CA ASN A 28 36.26 -28.82 -1.08
C ASN A 28 35.13 -27.97 -1.73
N PRO A 29 35.36 -27.27 -2.85
CA PRO A 29 34.40 -26.30 -3.38
C PRO A 29 33.08 -26.93 -3.88
N ARG A 30 33.07 -28.21 -4.25
CA ARG A 30 31.87 -28.87 -4.80
C ARG A 30 30.71 -28.92 -3.79
N ILE A 31 31.00 -29.19 -2.52
CA ILE A 31 29.99 -29.30 -1.46
C ILE A 31 29.33 -27.93 -1.24
N TYR A 32 30.14 -26.87 -1.22
CA TYR A 32 29.69 -25.49 -1.05
C TYR A 32 28.92 -24.92 -2.25
N ILE A 33 28.88 -25.62 -3.40
CA ILE A 33 28.01 -25.27 -4.52
C ILE A 33 26.71 -26.07 -4.48
N ILE A 34 26.81 -27.38 -4.24
CA ILE A 34 25.65 -28.28 -4.30
C ILE A 34 24.69 -28.02 -3.13
N VAL A 35 25.21 -27.86 -1.91
CA VAL A 35 24.37 -27.68 -0.72
C VAL A 35 23.51 -26.41 -0.82
N PRO A 36 24.07 -25.23 -1.14
CA PRO A 36 23.24 -24.03 -1.23
C PRO A 36 22.22 -24.07 -2.37
N ILE A 37 22.55 -24.67 -3.53
CA ILE A 37 21.57 -24.88 -4.61
C ILE A 37 20.40 -25.76 -4.13
N LEU A 38 20.69 -26.85 -3.40
CA LEU A 38 19.64 -27.73 -2.87
C LEU A 38 18.77 -27.03 -1.82
N ILE A 39 19.37 -26.22 -0.94
CA ILE A 39 18.62 -25.41 0.02
C ILE A 39 17.70 -24.45 -0.72
N SER A 40 18.21 -23.75 -1.73
CA SER A 40 17.41 -22.81 -2.53
C SER A 40 16.23 -23.50 -3.23
N LEU A 41 16.48 -24.67 -3.83
CA LEU A 41 15.44 -25.47 -4.47
C LEU A 41 14.36 -25.92 -3.47
N LEU A 42 14.76 -26.35 -2.28
CA LEU A 42 13.82 -26.77 -1.24
C LEU A 42 12.98 -25.60 -0.72
N LEU A 43 13.61 -24.45 -0.45
CA LEU A 43 12.90 -23.25 -0.01
C LEU A 43 11.98 -22.69 -1.09
N SER A 44 12.34 -22.83 -2.37
CA SER A 44 11.50 -22.37 -3.49
C SER A 44 10.13 -23.04 -3.54
N LEU A 45 9.96 -24.24 -2.95
CA LEU A 45 8.67 -24.91 -2.81
C LEU A 45 7.68 -24.12 -1.93
N GLY A 46 8.16 -23.15 -1.14
CA GLY A 46 7.31 -22.23 -0.37
C GLY A 46 6.38 -21.40 -1.23
N ILE A 47 6.63 -21.25 -2.53
CA ILE A 47 5.72 -20.54 -3.43
C ILE A 47 4.31 -21.17 -3.47
N PHE A 48 4.19 -22.47 -3.19
CA PHE A 48 2.89 -23.15 -3.14
C PHE A 48 2.04 -22.78 -1.92
N THR A 49 2.65 -22.22 -0.86
CA THR A 49 1.96 -21.72 0.34
C THR A 49 1.77 -20.21 0.32
N ALA A 50 2.06 -19.55 -0.81
CA ALA A 50 1.96 -18.11 -0.92
C ALA A 50 0.49 -17.65 -0.93
N GLU A 51 0.12 -16.88 0.10
CA GLU A 51 -1.14 -16.16 0.16
C GLU A 51 -0.93 -14.69 -0.23
N VAL A 52 -1.86 -14.11 -0.99
CA VAL A 52 -1.76 -12.73 -1.46
C VAL A 52 -2.68 -11.84 -0.61
N GLN A 53 -2.12 -10.81 0.02
CA GLN A 53 -2.85 -9.85 0.82
C GLN A 53 -2.92 -8.50 0.11
N ASP A 54 -4.09 -8.20 -0.44
CA ASP A 54 -4.33 -6.98 -1.24
C ASP A 54 -5.29 -5.97 -0.55
N ASP A 55 -5.71 -6.22 0.70
CA ASP A 55 -6.60 -5.30 1.43
C ASP A 55 -5.84 -4.06 1.91
N LEU A 56 -6.18 -2.91 1.32
CA LEU A 56 -5.62 -1.61 1.66
C LEU A 56 -5.87 -1.21 3.12
N ARG A 57 -7.04 -1.56 3.69
CA ARG A 57 -7.36 -1.22 5.09
C ARG A 57 -6.44 -1.98 6.03
N PHE A 58 -6.21 -3.26 5.79
CA PHE A 58 -5.25 -4.05 6.55
C PHE A 58 -3.80 -3.54 6.36
N LEU A 59 -3.38 -3.25 5.13
CA LEU A 59 -1.99 -2.92 4.82
C LEU A 59 -1.52 -1.59 5.41
N TYR A 60 -2.40 -0.59 5.48
CA TYR A 60 -2.06 0.77 5.89
C TYR A 60 -2.55 1.16 7.30
N SER A 61 -3.33 0.30 7.98
CA SER A 61 -3.74 0.54 9.37
C SER A 61 -2.89 -0.24 10.38
N PRO A 62 -2.51 0.34 11.52
CA PRO A 62 -1.77 -0.38 12.55
C PRO A 62 -2.54 -1.56 13.15
N ILE A 63 -1.87 -2.69 13.39
CA ILE A 63 -2.49 -3.96 13.83
C ILE A 63 -3.25 -3.82 15.16
N HIS A 64 -2.71 -3.05 16.09
CA HIS A 64 -3.28 -2.83 17.43
C HIS A 64 -3.91 -1.44 17.59
N SER A 65 -4.38 -0.83 16.50
CA SER A 65 -5.02 0.49 16.56
C SER A 65 -6.46 0.42 17.08
N ALA A 66 -6.89 1.47 17.80
CA ALA A 66 -8.28 1.64 18.22
C ALA A 66 -9.26 1.62 17.03
N ALA A 67 -8.85 2.21 15.91
CA ALA A 67 -9.63 2.21 14.67
C ALA A 67 -9.97 0.80 14.15
N ARG A 68 -9.11 -0.20 14.36
CA ARG A 68 -9.44 -1.59 14.00
C ARG A 68 -10.50 -2.21 14.91
N VAL A 69 -10.47 -1.88 16.20
CA VAL A 69 -11.49 -2.31 17.16
C VAL A 69 -12.82 -1.66 16.81
N GLU A 70 -12.84 -0.34 16.59
CA GLU A 70 -14.02 0.41 16.15
C GLU A 70 -14.59 -0.14 14.83
N TYR A 71 -13.73 -0.46 13.87
CA TYR A 71 -14.15 -1.08 12.61
C TYR A 71 -14.74 -2.48 12.82
N SER A 72 -14.18 -3.28 13.74
CA SER A 72 -14.74 -4.60 14.06
C SER A 72 -16.14 -4.51 14.67
N VAL A 73 -16.39 -3.48 15.50
CA VAL A 73 -17.72 -3.18 16.06
C VAL A 73 -18.69 -2.77 14.96
N HIS A 74 -18.27 -1.89 14.05
CA HIS A 74 -19.06 -1.50 12.88
C HIS A 74 -19.46 -2.73 12.04
N ASN A 75 -18.49 -3.61 11.76
CA ASN A 75 -18.70 -4.80 10.95
C ASN A 75 -19.59 -5.85 11.65
N SER A 76 -19.56 -5.94 12.99
CA SER A 76 -20.47 -6.81 13.75
C SER A 76 -21.88 -6.23 13.87
N PHE A 77 -22.01 -4.91 13.94
CA PHE A 77 -23.31 -4.22 14.05
C PHE A 77 -24.07 -4.30 12.73
N SER A 78 -23.37 -4.08 11.62
CA SER A 78 -23.92 -4.26 10.29
C SER A 78 -23.70 -5.71 9.86
N GLU A 79 -24.54 -6.66 10.33
CA GLU A 79 -24.49 -8.09 9.94
C GLU A 79 -24.44 -8.30 8.40
N ASP A 80 -24.95 -7.34 7.62
CA ASP A 80 -24.92 -7.28 6.15
C ASP A 80 -23.63 -6.70 5.52
N SER A 81 -22.72 -6.13 6.31
CA SER A 81 -21.60 -5.33 5.79
C SER A 81 -20.39 -6.14 5.31
N GLY A 82 -20.22 -7.37 5.80
CA GLY A 82 -19.07 -8.21 5.49
C GLY A 82 -18.94 -8.56 3.99
N ASN A 83 -20.03 -8.47 3.24
CA ASN A 83 -20.08 -8.69 1.79
C ASN A 83 -20.86 -7.57 1.08
N SER A 84 -20.63 -6.32 1.48
CA SER A 84 -21.19 -5.15 0.79
C SER A 84 -20.06 -4.21 0.38
N SER A 85 -20.15 -3.68 -0.83
CA SER A 85 -19.25 -2.66 -1.36
C SER A 85 -20.09 -1.54 -1.95
N TYR A 86 -19.46 -0.51 -2.51
CA TYR A 86 -20.17 0.60 -3.12
C TYR A 86 -19.48 1.17 -4.34
N ILE A 87 -20.28 1.75 -5.22
CA ILE A 87 -19.83 2.56 -6.34
C ILE A 87 -20.34 3.98 -6.13
N ALA A 88 -19.40 4.91 -6.17
CA ALA A 88 -19.64 6.33 -6.03
C ALA A 88 -19.44 6.99 -7.41
N VAL A 89 -20.42 7.73 -7.90
CA VAL A 89 -20.37 8.41 -9.20
C VAL A 89 -20.46 9.91 -8.96
N ALA A 90 -19.35 10.60 -9.16
CA ALA A 90 -19.25 12.06 -9.08
C ALA A 90 -19.58 12.67 -10.44
N VAL A 91 -20.57 13.55 -10.47
CA VAL A 91 -21.09 14.23 -11.65
C VAL A 91 -20.77 15.72 -11.58
N GLU A 92 -20.07 16.23 -12.59
CA GLU A 92 -19.68 17.62 -12.76
C GLU A 92 -20.22 18.19 -14.09
N PRO A 93 -20.34 19.52 -14.24
CA PRO A 93 -20.76 20.12 -15.49
C PRO A 93 -19.63 20.04 -16.53
N ASN A 94 -19.94 19.65 -17.77
CA ASN A 94 -18.96 19.56 -18.86
C ASN A 94 -18.86 20.86 -19.70
N ASP A 95 -19.78 21.80 -19.50
CA ASP A 95 -19.90 23.03 -20.31
C ASP A 95 -18.94 24.17 -19.88
N GLY A 96 -18.07 23.95 -18.89
CA GLY A 96 -17.20 24.98 -18.31
C GLY A 96 -17.92 26.03 -17.43
N ILE A 97 -19.23 25.86 -17.21
CA ILE A 97 -20.01 26.65 -16.26
C ILE A 97 -20.13 25.85 -14.97
N ASP A 98 -19.51 26.32 -13.88
CA ASP A 98 -19.49 25.70 -12.55
C ASP A 98 -20.86 25.78 -11.82
N ASN A 99 -21.95 25.43 -12.50
CA ASN A 99 -23.28 25.38 -11.93
C ASN A 99 -24.12 24.23 -12.50
N MET A 100 -24.54 23.35 -11.59
CA MET A 100 -25.40 22.19 -11.82
C MET A 100 -26.89 22.49 -11.68
N LEU A 101 -27.28 23.67 -11.16
CA LEU A 101 -28.69 24.09 -11.01
C LEU A 101 -29.31 24.51 -12.36
N ARG A 102 -29.33 23.58 -13.31
CA ARG A 102 -29.94 23.73 -14.64
C ARG A 102 -30.88 22.56 -14.87
N LYS A 103 -32.07 22.84 -15.39
CA LYS A 103 -33.13 21.84 -15.53
C LYS A 103 -32.70 20.69 -16.46
N GLU A 104 -31.96 21.02 -17.51
CA GLU A 104 -31.45 20.06 -18.48
C GLU A 104 -30.45 19.08 -17.86
N ILE A 105 -29.65 19.55 -16.89
CA ILE A 105 -28.68 18.72 -16.16
C ILE A 105 -29.39 17.87 -15.12
N SER A 106 -30.35 18.43 -14.38
CA SER A 106 -31.10 17.65 -13.39
C SER A 106 -31.87 16.51 -14.04
N ASP A 107 -32.51 16.75 -15.19
CA ASP A 107 -33.26 15.71 -15.92
C ASP A 107 -32.31 14.59 -16.39
N GLU A 108 -31.09 14.94 -16.79
CA GLU A 108 -30.06 13.99 -17.22
C GLU A 108 -29.47 13.15 -16.06
N ILE A 109 -29.26 13.77 -14.90
CA ILE A 109 -28.82 13.07 -13.68
C ILE A 109 -29.88 12.09 -13.21
N LEU A 110 -31.15 12.52 -13.21
CA LEU A 110 -32.27 11.65 -12.84
C LEU A 110 -32.42 10.50 -13.81
N TRP A 111 -32.26 10.76 -15.12
CA TRP A 111 -32.24 9.71 -16.13
C TRP A 111 -31.09 8.72 -15.91
N LEU A 112 -29.89 9.20 -15.59
CA LEU A 112 -28.74 8.34 -15.31
C LEU A 112 -29.00 7.44 -14.10
N ASN A 113 -29.54 7.99 -13.01
CA ASN A 113 -29.90 7.20 -11.83
C ASN A 113 -31.00 6.16 -12.14
N ASP A 114 -32.04 6.55 -12.86
CA ASP A 114 -33.13 5.65 -13.25
C ASP A 114 -32.64 4.56 -14.22
N PHE A 115 -31.67 4.86 -15.09
CA PHE A 115 -31.01 3.90 -15.96
C PHE A 115 -30.19 2.88 -15.17
N VAL A 116 -29.35 3.33 -14.24
CA VAL A 116 -28.52 2.45 -13.39
C VAL A 116 -29.42 1.50 -12.59
N LEU A 117 -30.49 2.00 -11.98
CA LEU A 117 -31.38 1.18 -11.18
C LEU A 117 -32.23 0.23 -12.04
N ASN A 118 -32.87 0.70 -13.13
CA ASN A 118 -33.88 -0.11 -13.81
C ASN A 118 -33.37 -0.88 -15.03
N ASN A 119 -32.41 -0.32 -15.78
CA ASN A 119 -32.05 -0.80 -17.11
C ASN A 119 -30.66 -1.43 -17.19
N LEU A 120 -29.75 -1.06 -16.29
CA LEU A 120 -28.39 -1.58 -16.31
C LEU A 120 -28.38 -3.08 -16.01
N SER A 121 -27.86 -3.85 -16.96
CA SER A 121 -27.72 -5.30 -16.85
C SER A 121 -26.32 -5.71 -17.25
N PHE A 122 -25.74 -6.64 -16.50
CA PHE A 122 -24.40 -7.15 -16.73
C PHE A 122 -24.40 -8.67 -16.57
N THR A 123 -23.37 -9.32 -17.10
CA THR A 123 -23.24 -10.78 -17.08
C THR A 123 -22.19 -11.21 -16.07
N LEU A 124 -22.57 -12.08 -15.13
CA LEU A 124 -21.68 -12.74 -14.19
C LEU A 124 -21.80 -14.26 -14.37
N ASN A 125 -20.67 -14.94 -14.62
CA ASN A 125 -20.61 -16.40 -14.79
C ASN A 125 -21.64 -16.98 -15.79
N GLY A 126 -21.88 -16.27 -16.89
CA GLY A 126 -22.85 -16.69 -17.91
C GLY A 126 -24.32 -16.41 -17.57
N HIS A 127 -24.63 -15.87 -16.39
CA HIS A 127 -25.96 -15.39 -16.02
C HIS A 127 -26.06 -13.87 -16.17
N ARG A 128 -27.17 -13.38 -16.72
CA ARG A 128 -27.46 -11.96 -16.85
C ARG A 128 -28.22 -11.48 -15.61
N TYR A 129 -27.65 -10.51 -14.90
CA TYR A 129 -28.25 -9.86 -13.74
C TYR A 129 -28.65 -8.43 -14.08
N ASN A 130 -29.79 -7.98 -13.57
CA ASN A 130 -30.19 -6.58 -13.55
C ASN A 130 -29.81 -5.95 -12.21
N PHE A 131 -29.18 -4.77 -12.25
CA PHE A 131 -28.66 -4.15 -11.02
C PHE A 131 -29.76 -3.85 -10.00
N GLY A 132 -30.82 -3.12 -10.36
CA GLY A 132 -31.85 -2.75 -9.39
C GLY A 132 -32.67 -3.93 -8.89
N LYS A 133 -33.08 -4.83 -9.80
CA LYS A 133 -34.02 -5.91 -9.46
C LYS A 133 -33.37 -7.09 -8.76
N ASP A 134 -32.16 -7.49 -9.17
CA ASP A 134 -31.55 -8.75 -8.72
C ASP A 134 -30.46 -8.55 -7.65
N ILE A 135 -29.79 -7.38 -7.67
CA ILE A 135 -28.65 -7.06 -6.80
C ILE A 135 -29.06 -6.05 -5.73
N CYS A 136 -29.47 -4.86 -6.13
CA CYS A 136 -29.80 -3.75 -5.23
C CYS A 136 -30.97 -4.08 -4.30
N SER A 137 -31.97 -4.85 -4.77
CA SER A 137 -33.11 -5.30 -3.97
C SER A 137 -32.74 -6.15 -2.75
N ARG A 138 -31.52 -6.71 -2.70
CA ARG A 138 -31.01 -7.46 -1.54
C ARG A 138 -30.71 -6.58 -0.34
N ILE A 139 -30.44 -5.29 -0.55
CA ILE A 139 -30.26 -4.30 0.52
C ILE A 139 -31.43 -3.32 0.48
N SER A 140 -32.19 -3.24 1.58
CA SER A 140 -33.37 -2.36 1.70
C SER A 140 -33.07 -0.88 1.40
N LEU A 141 -31.87 -0.41 1.76
CA LEU A 141 -31.41 0.97 1.57
C LEU A 141 -30.88 1.27 0.15
N CYS A 142 -30.59 0.27 -0.67
CA CYS A 142 -29.96 0.51 -1.98
C CYS A 142 -30.88 1.24 -2.97
N PRO A 143 -32.17 0.87 -3.15
CA PRO A 143 -33.05 1.55 -4.09
C PRO A 143 -33.34 3.01 -3.72
N VAL A 144 -33.19 3.34 -2.43
CA VAL A 144 -33.51 4.65 -1.86
C VAL A 144 -32.29 5.55 -1.66
N SER A 145 -31.07 5.05 -1.92
CA SER A 145 -29.83 5.77 -1.61
C SER A 145 -29.73 7.13 -2.28
N ASN A 146 -30.16 7.23 -3.54
CA ASN A 146 -30.10 8.47 -4.33
C ASN A 146 -31.43 9.24 -4.36
N THR A 147 -32.45 8.83 -3.59
CA THR A 147 -33.76 9.50 -3.60
C THR A 147 -33.68 10.93 -3.07
N ILE A 148 -32.69 11.24 -2.22
CA ILE A 148 -32.42 12.60 -1.73
C ILE A 148 -32.22 13.58 -2.89
N VAL A 149 -31.43 13.17 -3.91
CA VAL A 149 -31.18 13.99 -5.11
C VAL A 149 -32.46 14.22 -5.90
N ARG A 150 -33.33 13.21 -5.99
CA ARG A 150 -34.63 13.30 -6.65
C ARG A 150 -35.58 14.25 -5.92
N PHE A 151 -35.73 14.12 -4.62
CA PHE A 151 -36.56 15.02 -3.82
C PHE A 151 -36.04 16.45 -3.85
N PHE A 152 -34.72 16.64 -3.85
CA PHE A 152 -34.11 17.96 -4.01
C PHE A 152 -34.51 18.61 -5.34
N PHE A 153 -34.34 17.92 -6.46
CA PHE A 153 -34.71 18.49 -7.77
C PHE A 153 -36.22 18.70 -7.92
N ASP A 154 -37.04 17.79 -7.40
CA ASP A 154 -38.49 17.95 -7.39
C ASP A 154 -38.91 19.17 -6.56
N ALA A 155 -38.34 19.36 -5.36
CA ALA A 155 -38.60 20.51 -4.51
C ALA A 155 -38.12 21.83 -5.15
N PHE A 156 -36.98 21.81 -5.84
CA PHE A 156 -36.39 23.01 -6.44
C PHE A 156 -37.12 23.47 -7.72
N TRP A 157 -37.46 22.53 -8.61
CA TRP A 157 -38.06 22.85 -9.91
C TRP A 157 -39.59 22.89 -9.91
N ASN A 158 -40.25 22.11 -9.05
CA ASN A 158 -41.70 22.08 -9.00
C ASN A 158 -42.24 23.24 -8.17
N LYS A 159 -42.77 24.26 -8.87
CA LYS A 159 -43.37 25.45 -8.24
C LYS A 159 -44.46 25.14 -7.22
N LYS A 160 -45.22 24.04 -7.39
CA LYS A 160 -46.26 23.64 -6.42
C LYS A 160 -45.64 23.18 -5.10
N LEU A 161 -44.57 22.40 -5.17
CA LEU A 161 -43.87 21.90 -3.99
C LEU A 161 -43.11 23.04 -3.29
N ARG A 162 -42.42 23.90 -4.06
CA ARG A 162 -41.69 25.05 -3.51
C ARG A 162 -42.58 26.03 -2.73
N ASN A 163 -43.86 26.12 -3.08
CA ASN A 163 -44.82 26.99 -2.40
C ASN A 163 -45.55 26.28 -1.24
N ASP A 164 -45.36 24.98 -1.04
CA ASP A 164 -45.97 24.25 0.09
C ASP A 164 -45.16 24.54 1.37
N PRO A 165 -45.78 25.03 2.46
CA PRO A 165 -45.06 25.37 3.70
C PRO A 165 -44.39 24.16 4.38
N ARG A 166 -44.77 22.94 3.99
CA ARG A 166 -44.19 21.68 4.47
C ARG A 166 -42.94 21.26 3.70
N VAL A 167 -42.60 21.95 2.61
CA VAL A 167 -41.37 21.72 1.86
C VAL A 167 -40.48 22.95 2.02
N ARG A 168 -39.36 22.80 2.74
CA ARG A 168 -38.41 23.89 2.98
C ARG A 168 -37.02 23.46 2.59
N LEU A 169 -36.40 24.29 1.76
CA LEU A 169 -35.08 24.06 1.20
C LEU A 169 -34.08 24.94 1.98
N GLU A 170 -33.63 24.45 3.14
CA GLU A 170 -32.78 25.20 4.07
C GLU A 170 -31.43 24.50 4.20
N TYR A 171 -30.45 24.83 3.36
CA TYR A 171 -29.15 24.15 3.42
C TYR A 171 -28.53 24.25 4.84
N PRO A 172 -28.11 23.13 5.45
CA PRO A 172 -27.80 21.82 4.85
C PRO A 172 -28.95 20.79 4.81
N MET A 173 -30.16 21.14 5.25
CA MET A 173 -31.30 20.23 5.35
C MET A 173 -32.39 20.51 4.30
N LEU A 174 -32.96 19.46 3.74
CA LEU A 174 -34.22 19.51 3.00
C LEU A 174 -35.33 18.96 3.90
N HIS A 175 -36.26 19.83 4.27
CA HIS A 175 -37.50 19.44 4.91
C HIS A 175 -38.50 19.09 3.81
N PHE A 176 -38.91 17.83 3.75
CA PHE A 176 -39.87 17.33 2.78
C PHE A 176 -41.01 16.63 3.52
N PHE A 177 -42.08 17.38 3.77
CA PHE A 177 -43.14 16.99 4.70
C PHE A 177 -42.56 16.73 6.10
N ASP A 178 -42.73 15.54 6.65
CA ASP A 178 -42.25 15.18 7.98
C ASP A 178 -40.83 14.58 7.95
N LYS A 179 -40.21 14.43 6.77
CA LYS A 179 -38.85 13.90 6.62
C LYS A 179 -37.82 15.00 6.44
N HIS A 180 -36.65 14.73 7.00
CA HIS A 180 -35.48 15.61 7.03
C HIS A 180 -34.34 14.92 6.28
N PHE A 181 -33.87 15.51 5.17
CA PHE A 181 -32.78 14.97 4.38
C PHE A 181 -31.53 15.85 4.48
N PHE A 182 -30.39 15.24 4.81
CA PHE A 182 -29.10 15.94 4.83
C PHE A 182 -28.54 16.03 3.41
N LEU A 183 -28.52 17.23 2.84
CA LEU A 183 -28.12 17.49 1.46
C LEU A 183 -26.61 17.30 1.19
N PRO A 184 -25.69 17.62 2.12
CA PRO A 184 -24.24 17.41 1.94
C PRO A 184 -23.80 15.96 1.78
N LEU A 185 -24.71 14.98 1.80
CA LEU A 185 -24.43 13.60 1.41
C LEU A 185 -24.18 13.47 -0.10
N HIS A 186 -24.90 14.26 -0.88
CA HIS A 186 -24.91 14.17 -2.35
C HIS A 186 -24.54 15.48 -3.04
N LEU A 187 -24.79 16.64 -2.42
CA LEU A 187 -24.59 17.95 -3.04
C LEU A 187 -23.36 18.62 -2.44
N TYR A 188 -22.36 18.90 -3.27
CA TYR A 188 -21.09 19.50 -2.85
C TYR A 188 -20.75 20.76 -3.65
N GLY A 189 -19.94 21.63 -3.05
CA GLY A 189 -19.58 22.94 -3.58
C GLY A 189 -20.76 23.90 -3.61
N VAL A 190 -21.62 23.85 -2.61
CA VAL A 190 -22.85 24.66 -2.56
C VAL A 190 -22.52 26.09 -2.17
N LYS A 191 -22.91 27.06 -3.01
CA LYS A 191 -22.82 28.49 -2.67
C LYS A 191 -24.20 29.01 -2.30
N ILE A 192 -24.26 29.66 -1.14
CA ILE A 192 -25.49 30.18 -0.53
C ILE A 192 -25.45 31.71 -0.59
N ASP A 193 -26.61 32.32 -0.85
CA ASP A 193 -26.79 33.77 -0.79
C ASP A 193 -26.97 34.27 0.65
N ALA A 194 -26.92 35.58 0.86
CA ALA A 194 -27.21 36.24 2.14
C ALA A 194 -28.63 35.93 2.68
N ASN A 195 -29.54 35.49 1.81
CA ASN A 195 -30.91 35.10 2.16
C ASN A 195 -31.08 33.58 2.44
N ASN A 196 -29.98 32.83 2.63
CA ASN A 196 -29.97 31.37 2.78
C ASN A 196 -30.49 30.57 1.56
N GLU A 197 -30.61 31.19 0.38
CA GLU A 197 -30.98 30.49 -0.86
C GLU A 197 -29.74 29.93 -1.58
N MET A 198 -29.85 28.72 -2.14
CA MET A 198 -28.77 28.09 -2.91
C MET A 198 -28.65 28.69 -4.31
N GLN A 199 -27.49 29.28 -4.62
CA GLN A 199 -27.20 29.91 -5.91
C GLN A 199 -26.55 28.96 -6.92
N SER A 200 -25.65 28.09 -6.45
CA SER A 200 -24.92 27.16 -7.33
C SER A 200 -24.53 25.89 -6.62
N ILE A 201 -24.54 24.79 -7.35
CA ILE A 201 -23.99 23.49 -6.94
C ILE A 201 -22.90 23.13 -7.94
N GLN A 202 -21.74 22.71 -7.46
CA GLN A 202 -20.60 22.40 -8.33
C GLN A 202 -20.46 20.90 -8.62
N LEU A 203 -20.84 20.04 -7.67
CA LEU A 203 -20.68 18.60 -7.78
C LEU A 203 -21.88 17.87 -7.18
N ILE A 204 -22.35 16.84 -7.87
CA ILE A 204 -23.37 15.92 -7.34
C ILE A 204 -22.78 14.52 -7.29
N HIS A 205 -22.91 13.86 -6.15
CA HIS A 205 -22.37 12.54 -5.89
C HIS A 205 -23.51 11.52 -5.75
N LEU A 206 -23.54 10.52 -6.62
CA LEU A 206 -24.50 9.41 -6.56
C LEU A 206 -23.83 8.20 -5.92
N TYR A 207 -24.52 7.57 -4.97
CA TYR A 207 -24.01 6.43 -4.22
C TYR A 207 -24.86 5.19 -4.50
N TYR A 208 -24.20 4.12 -4.93
CA TYR A 208 -24.84 2.84 -5.19
C TYR A 208 -24.20 1.78 -4.29
N SER A 209 -24.99 1.26 -3.34
CA SER A 209 -24.57 0.14 -2.50
C SER A 209 -24.68 -1.16 -3.30
N VAL A 210 -23.65 -1.99 -3.27
CA VAL A 210 -23.54 -3.22 -4.06
C VAL A 210 -23.33 -4.40 -3.11
N PRO A 211 -24.37 -5.18 -2.80
CA PRO A 211 -24.23 -6.44 -2.07
C PRO A 211 -23.58 -7.51 -2.94
N GLY A 212 -22.87 -8.43 -2.30
CA GLY A 212 -22.47 -9.68 -2.92
C GLY A 212 -23.66 -10.61 -3.18
N THR A 213 -23.41 -11.68 -3.92
CA THR A 213 -24.40 -12.74 -4.17
C THR A 213 -24.06 -14.01 -3.39
N GLU A 214 -24.94 -15.00 -3.40
CA GLU A 214 -24.67 -16.31 -2.76
C GLU A 214 -23.47 -17.03 -3.39
N LYS A 215 -23.18 -16.74 -4.67
CA LYS A 215 -22.12 -17.40 -5.45
C LYS A 215 -20.87 -16.54 -5.61
N GLU A 216 -20.99 -15.22 -5.50
CA GLU A 216 -19.93 -14.26 -5.82
C GLU A 216 -19.76 -13.21 -4.73
N SER A 217 -18.50 -12.82 -4.52
CA SER A 217 -18.15 -11.73 -3.61
C SER A 217 -18.66 -10.38 -4.15
N ALA A 218 -18.91 -9.44 -3.24
CA ALA A 218 -19.29 -8.07 -3.60
C ALA A 218 -18.22 -7.38 -4.45
N GLU A 219 -16.94 -7.72 -4.27
CA GLU A 219 -15.85 -7.18 -5.08
C GLU A 219 -16.03 -7.53 -6.57
N ASN A 220 -16.32 -8.80 -6.87
CA ASN A 220 -16.52 -9.26 -8.25
C ASN A 220 -17.76 -8.64 -8.89
N VAL A 221 -18.84 -8.49 -8.12
CA VAL A 221 -20.07 -7.83 -8.59
C VAL A 221 -19.82 -6.36 -8.90
N VAL A 222 -19.06 -5.66 -8.05
CA VAL A 222 -18.68 -4.26 -8.27
C VAL A 222 -17.84 -4.10 -9.53
N THR A 223 -16.85 -4.95 -9.76
CA THR A 223 -16.02 -4.87 -10.97
C THR A 223 -16.86 -5.05 -12.23
N ALA A 224 -17.74 -6.05 -12.28
CA ALA A 224 -18.60 -6.28 -13.44
C ALA A 224 -19.62 -5.13 -13.67
N LEU A 225 -20.17 -4.58 -12.59
CA LEU A 225 -21.07 -3.42 -12.66
C LEU A 225 -20.34 -2.16 -13.14
N GLN A 226 -19.12 -1.96 -12.65
CA GLN A 226 -18.24 -0.87 -13.06
C GLN A 226 -17.92 -0.94 -14.54
N ASP A 227 -17.53 -2.11 -15.05
CA ASP A 227 -17.20 -2.30 -16.47
C ASP A 227 -18.41 -2.00 -17.36
N ALA A 228 -19.59 -2.52 -17.00
CA ALA A 228 -20.83 -2.25 -17.73
C ALA A 228 -21.23 -0.77 -17.69
N LEU A 229 -21.07 -0.11 -16.55
CA LEU A 229 -21.36 1.33 -16.41
C LEU A 229 -20.35 2.17 -17.19
N GLN A 230 -19.07 1.81 -17.15
CA GLN A 230 -18.00 2.51 -17.88
C GLN A 230 -18.17 2.36 -19.38
N GLU A 231 -18.52 1.17 -19.87
CA GLU A 231 -18.86 0.93 -21.27
C GLU A 231 -20.02 1.85 -21.71
N HIS A 232 -21.10 1.88 -20.93
CA HIS A 232 -22.25 2.73 -21.23
C HIS A 232 -21.90 4.23 -21.27
N LEU A 233 -21.16 4.72 -20.27
CA LEU A 233 -20.75 6.12 -20.19
C LEU A 233 -19.77 6.52 -21.30
N SER A 234 -18.94 5.58 -21.76
CA SER A 234 -18.00 5.82 -22.87
C SER A 234 -18.69 5.89 -24.22
N LEU A 235 -19.72 5.06 -24.44
CA LEU A 235 -20.52 5.05 -25.67
C LEU A 235 -21.47 6.26 -25.75
N ASN A 236 -22.13 6.57 -24.64
CA ASN A 236 -23.06 7.68 -24.52
C ASN A 236 -22.39 8.88 -23.84
N LYS A 237 -21.36 9.43 -24.47
CA LYS A 237 -20.68 10.60 -23.93
C LYS A 237 -21.59 11.82 -23.99
N SER A 238 -22.17 12.17 -22.85
CA SER A 238 -22.99 13.36 -22.68
C SER A 238 -22.19 14.63 -22.97
N SER A 239 -22.82 15.60 -23.63
CA SER A 239 -22.21 16.92 -23.85
C SER A 239 -22.26 17.80 -22.61
N ARG A 240 -23.21 17.57 -21.69
CA ARG A 240 -23.55 18.47 -20.57
C ARG A 240 -22.97 18.06 -19.22
N ILE A 241 -22.90 16.75 -18.97
CA ILE A 241 -22.36 16.19 -17.72
C ILE A 241 -21.08 15.41 -17.98
N ARG A 242 -20.14 15.51 -17.05
CA ARG A 242 -18.96 14.68 -16.98
C ARG A 242 -19.03 13.84 -15.71
N THR A 243 -18.83 12.54 -15.87
CA THR A 243 -18.93 11.57 -14.78
C THR A 243 -17.55 11.02 -14.44
N SER A 244 -17.30 10.82 -13.17
CA SER A 244 -16.13 10.14 -12.65
C SER A 244 -16.56 9.15 -11.59
N MET A 245 -15.97 7.96 -11.58
CA MET A 245 -16.41 6.86 -10.73
C MET A 245 -15.32 6.50 -9.72
N PHE A 246 -15.77 5.99 -8.59
CA PHE A 246 -14.92 5.48 -7.52
C PHE A 246 -15.52 4.23 -6.91
N SER A 247 -14.68 3.22 -6.73
CA SER A 247 -14.95 2.08 -5.89
C SER A 247 -13.64 1.66 -5.23
N LEU A 248 -13.72 0.98 -4.08
CA LEU A 248 -12.52 0.46 -3.42
C LEU A 248 -11.83 -0.61 -4.30
N SER A 249 -12.60 -1.39 -5.05
CA SER A 249 -12.10 -2.36 -6.04
C SER A 249 -11.30 -1.68 -7.15
N MET A 250 -11.78 -0.56 -7.69
CA MET A 250 -11.09 0.21 -8.72
C MET A 250 -9.75 0.76 -8.22
N LEU A 251 -9.74 1.30 -7.00
CA LEU A 251 -8.51 1.80 -6.36
C LEU A 251 -7.49 0.67 -6.20
N LYS A 252 -7.91 -0.50 -5.74
CA LYS A 252 -7.08 -1.70 -5.59
C LYS A 252 -6.51 -2.17 -6.93
N GLU A 253 -7.34 -2.22 -7.97
CA GLU A 253 -6.92 -2.63 -9.32
C GLU A 253 -5.92 -1.64 -9.95
N GLU A 254 -6.19 -0.34 -9.88
CA GLU A 254 -5.30 0.69 -10.43
C GLU A 254 -3.97 0.79 -9.66
N MET A 255 -3.98 0.53 -8.34
CA MET A 255 -2.73 0.37 -7.58
C MET A 255 -1.94 -0.88 -8.03
N LYS A 256 -2.62 -1.99 -8.32
CA LYS A 256 -1.98 -3.21 -8.84
C LYS A 256 -1.41 -3.01 -10.24
N LYS A 257 -2.10 -2.24 -11.07
CA LYS A 257 -1.67 -1.87 -12.43
C LYS A 257 -0.28 -1.22 -12.44
N ASN A 258 0.03 -0.40 -11.43
CA ASN A 258 1.36 0.21 -11.26
C ASN A 258 2.48 -0.84 -11.15
N ALA A 259 2.25 -1.92 -10.40
CA ALA A 259 3.20 -3.03 -10.30
C ALA A 259 3.39 -3.74 -11.66
N THR A 260 2.30 -3.96 -12.40
CA THR A 260 2.35 -4.56 -13.74
C THR A 260 3.06 -3.67 -14.76
N TYR A 261 2.81 -2.36 -14.76
CA TYR A 261 3.52 -1.39 -15.61
C TYR A 261 5.02 -1.34 -15.33
N THR A 262 5.42 -1.57 -14.08
CA THR A 262 6.83 -1.55 -13.66
C THR A 262 7.59 -2.82 -14.07
N MET A 263 6.89 -3.96 -14.23
CA MET A 263 7.47 -5.26 -14.55
C MET A 263 8.42 -5.28 -15.78
N PRO A 264 8.09 -4.70 -16.95
CA PRO A 264 9.02 -4.67 -18.09
C PRO A 264 10.29 -3.85 -17.80
N PHE A 265 10.18 -2.76 -17.04
CA PHE A 265 11.33 -1.95 -16.65
C PHE A 265 12.28 -2.73 -15.74
N ILE A 266 11.74 -3.52 -14.80
CA ILE A 266 12.55 -4.41 -13.95
C ILE A 266 13.39 -5.35 -14.82
N SER A 267 12.79 -6.03 -15.80
CA SER A 267 13.51 -6.92 -16.73
C SER A 267 14.62 -6.19 -17.49
N PHE A 268 14.35 -4.98 -17.98
CA PHE A 268 15.35 -4.16 -18.67
C PHE A 268 16.50 -3.74 -17.75
N THR A 269 16.20 -3.31 -16.52
CA THR A 269 17.23 -2.93 -15.55
C THR A 269 18.11 -4.10 -15.12
N ILE A 270 17.53 -5.29 -14.93
CA ILE A 270 18.29 -6.52 -14.64
C ILE A 270 19.22 -6.83 -15.81
N LEU A 271 18.74 -6.77 -17.05
CA LEU A 271 19.59 -6.98 -18.23
C LEU A 271 20.78 -6.01 -18.29
N LEU A 272 20.53 -4.73 -18.00
CA LEU A 272 21.56 -3.70 -17.96
C LEU A 272 22.56 -4.00 -16.85
N LEU A 273 22.10 -4.35 -15.65
CA LEU A 273 22.95 -4.69 -14.52
C LEU A 273 23.83 -5.92 -14.82
N VAL A 274 23.26 -6.98 -15.40
CA VAL A 274 24.03 -8.18 -15.80
C VAL A 274 25.06 -7.84 -16.87
N SER A 275 24.69 -7.04 -17.86
CA SER A 275 25.63 -6.60 -18.89
C SER A 275 26.77 -5.79 -18.27
N PHE A 276 26.43 -4.80 -17.45
CA PHE A 276 27.40 -3.94 -16.77
C PHE A 276 28.35 -4.75 -15.88
N THR A 277 27.84 -5.69 -15.09
CA THR A 277 28.64 -6.56 -14.22
C THR A 277 29.63 -7.43 -14.99
N VAL A 278 29.17 -8.05 -16.08
CA VAL A 278 30.02 -8.86 -16.95
C VAL A 278 31.10 -8.01 -17.61
N PHE A 279 30.73 -6.88 -18.25
CA PHE A 279 31.68 -6.01 -18.94
C PHE A 279 32.69 -5.37 -18.00
N SER A 280 32.26 -4.93 -16.81
CA SER A 280 33.15 -4.31 -15.81
C SER A 280 34.17 -5.29 -15.23
N CYS A 281 33.90 -6.60 -15.28
CA CYS A 281 34.82 -7.64 -14.78
C CYS A 281 35.73 -8.23 -15.88
N MET A 282 35.68 -7.68 -17.09
CA MET A 282 36.62 -8.00 -18.16
C MET A 282 37.89 -7.16 -18.01
N THR A 283 39.03 -7.81 -18.12
CA THR A 283 40.36 -7.20 -18.13
C THR A 283 41.01 -7.39 -19.51
N ASP A 284 42.11 -6.69 -19.79
CA ASP A 284 42.84 -6.82 -21.07
C ASP A 284 43.31 -8.26 -21.36
N ASP A 285 43.46 -9.08 -20.32
CA ASP A 285 43.90 -10.47 -20.40
C ASP A 285 42.72 -11.47 -20.31
N TRP A 286 42.67 -12.40 -21.26
CA TRP A 286 41.63 -13.44 -21.34
C TRP A 286 41.73 -14.53 -20.26
N ILE A 287 42.80 -14.57 -19.46
CA ILE A 287 42.95 -15.55 -18.36
C ILE A 287 42.44 -14.95 -17.05
N THR A 288 42.85 -13.71 -16.75
CA THR A 288 42.54 -13.02 -15.49
C THR A 288 41.13 -12.44 -15.45
N SER A 289 40.51 -12.22 -16.61
CA SER A 289 39.13 -11.78 -16.72
C SER A 289 38.17 -12.74 -16.00
N LYS A 290 37.15 -12.17 -15.34
CA LYS A 290 36.19 -12.90 -14.47
C LYS A 290 34.71 -12.78 -14.90
N PRO A 291 34.35 -12.85 -16.20
CA PRO A 291 32.96 -12.67 -16.64
C PRO A 291 32.03 -13.79 -16.17
N ILE A 292 32.52 -15.04 -16.10
CA ILE A 292 31.73 -16.18 -15.61
C ILE A 292 31.49 -16.04 -14.11
N GLU A 293 32.53 -15.69 -13.35
CA GLU A 293 32.41 -15.48 -11.92
C GLU A 293 31.44 -14.33 -11.62
N ALA A 294 31.52 -13.20 -12.34
CA ALA A 294 30.55 -12.10 -12.20
C ALA A 294 29.10 -12.56 -12.47
N LEU A 295 28.86 -13.33 -13.54
CA LEU A 295 27.54 -13.89 -13.84
C LEU A 295 27.04 -14.83 -12.74
N MET A 296 27.92 -15.65 -12.18
CA MET A 296 27.59 -16.54 -11.06
C MET A 296 27.34 -15.76 -9.76
N GLY A 297 27.92 -14.57 -9.57
CA GLY A 297 27.59 -13.66 -8.48
C GLY A 297 26.16 -13.13 -8.58
N VAL A 298 25.75 -12.67 -9.76
CA VAL A 298 24.35 -12.31 -10.04
C VAL A 298 23.41 -13.49 -9.76
N LEU A 299 23.78 -14.70 -10.18
CA LEU A 299 23.01 -15.92 -9.89
C LEU A 299 22.92 -16.20 -8.38
N SER A 300 24.00 -15.97 -7.63
CA SER A 300 24.03 -16.09 -6.16
C SER A 300 22.96 -15.22 -5.51
N SER A 301 22.93 -13.92 -5.83
CA SER A 301 21.92 -12.99 -5.31
C SER A 301 20.50 -13.34 -5.79
N SER A 302 20.37 -13.94 -6.97
CA SER A 302 19.07 -14.40 -7.46
C SER A 302 18.56 -15.62 -6.68
N LEU A 303 19.44 -16.56 -6.32
CA LEU A 303 19.14 -17.67 -5.42
C LEU A 303 18.77 -17.17 -4.01
N ALA A 304 19.41 -16.10 -3.53
CA ALA A 304 19.08 -15.45 -2.27
C ALA A 304 17.64 -14.91 -2.26
N ILE A 305 17.25 -14.20 -3.32
CA ILE A 305 15.91 -13.65 -3.49
C ILE A 305 14.85 -14.76 -3.49
N ILE A 306 15.06 -15.83 -4.27
CA ILE A 306 14.11 -16.95 -4.36
C ILE A 306 14.00 -17.68 -3.01
N SER A 307 15.13 -17.91 -2.35
CA SER A 307 15.17 -18.61 -1.06
C SER A 307 14.49 -17.81 0.04
N SER A 308 14.70 -16.49 0.07
CA SER A 308 14.04 -15.58 0.99
C SER A 308 12.54 -15.56 0.79
N ALA A 309 12.07 -15.35 -0.45
CA ALA A 309 10.65 -15.33 -0.75
C ALA A 309 9.98 -16.66 -0.36
N GLY A 310 10.58 -17.78 -0.76
CA GLY A 310 10.09 -19.12 -0.41
C GLY A 310 10.05 -19.36 1.09
N PHE A 311 11.10 -18.98 1.82
CA PHE A 311 11.13 -19.10 3.29
C PHE A 311 10.04 -18.28 3.98
N MET A 312 9.84 -17.04 3.54
CA MET A 312 8.80 -16.16 4.11
C MET A 312 7.40 -16.72 3.86
N PHE A 313 7.14 -17.28 2.68
CA PHE A 313 5.87 -17.96 2.38
C PHE A 313 5.68 -19.24 3.19
N LEU A 314 6.74 -20.01 3.49
CA LEU A 314 6.65 -21.21 4.34
C LEU A 314 6.27 -20.88 5.79
N ILE A 315 6.65 -19.71 6.29
CA ILE A 315 6.29 -19.23 7.64
C ILE A 315 4.87 -18.60 7.65
N GLY A 316 4.23 -18.48 6.48
CA GLY A 316 2.89 -17.92 6.34
C GLY A 316 2.86 -16.38 6.29
N VAL A 317 3.97 -15.74 5.91
CA VAL A 317 3.96 -14.29 5.66
C VAL A 317 3.37 -14.04 4.27
N PRO A 318 2.28 -13.24 4.16
CA PRO A 318 1.60 -13.04 2.88
C PRO A 318 2.42 -12.17 1.93
N PHE A 319 2.21 -12.39 0.63
CA PHE A 319 2.72 -11.52 -0.43
C PHE A 319 1.91 -10.23 -0.49
N VAL A 320 2.61 -9.09 -0.55
CA VAL A 320 2.03 -7.75 -0.71
C VAL A 320 2.66 -7.06 -1.91
N SER A 321 1.93 -6.16 -2.58
CA SER A 321 2.38 -5.53 -3.83
C SER A 321 3.73 -4.82 -3.70
N GLN A 322 4.05 -4.25 -2.54
CA GLN A 322 5.33 -3.57 -2.26
C GLN A 322 6.54 -4.52 -2.30
N VAL A 323 6.36 -5.83 -2.02
CA VAL A 323 7.43 -6.84 -2.10
C VAL A 323 7.91 -7.03 -3.56
N THR A 324 7.16 -6.59 -4.56
CA THR A 324 7.58 -6.59 -5.97
C THR A 324 8.88 -5.80 -6.21
N VAL A 325 9.20 -4.82 -5.36
CA VAL A 325 10.45 -4.04 -5.44
C VAL A 325 11.65 -4.79 -4.85
N MET A 326 11.41 -5.83 -4.04
CA MET A 326 12.44 -6.60 -3.33
C MET A 326 13.56 -7.12 -4.24
N PRO A 327 13.28 -7.75 -5.41
CA PRO A 327 14.34 -8.30 -6.24
C PRO A 327 15.34 -7.25 -6.72
N PHE A 328 14.88 -6.02 -7.01
CA PHE A 328 15.78 -4.95 -7.46
C PHE A 328 16.72 -4.51 -6.34
N LEU A 329 16.19 -4.25 -5.15
CA LEU A 329 16.97 -3.79 -4.00
C LEU A 329 17.95 -4.88 -3.51
N ALA A 330 17.47 -6.12 -3.39
CA ALA A 330 18.31 -7.24 -2.95
C ALA A 330 19.40 -7.60 -3.97
N LEU A 331 19.08 -7.56 -5.28
CA LEU A 331 20.07 -7.81 -6.33
C LEU A 331 21.17 -6.74 -6.33
N ALA A 332 20.82 -5.46 -6.14
CA ALA A 332 21.80 -4.39 -6.06
C ALA A 332 22.78 -4.58 -4.88
N ILE A 333 22.28 -4.98 -3.71
CA ILE A 333 23.10 -5.27 -2.53
C ILE A 333 24.03 -6.47 -2.79
N GLY A 334 23.49 -7.59 -3.28
CA GLY A 334 24.32 -8.78 -3.46
C GLY A 334 25.33 -8.69 -4.62
N VAL A 335 25.06 -7.86 -5.62
CA VAL A 335 26.02 -7.52 -6.68
C VAL A 335 27.16 -6.67 -6.14
N ASP A 336 26.91 -5.76 -5.21
CA ASP A 336 27.97 -5.01 -4.50
C ASP A 336 28.91 -5.97 -3.75
N ASP A 337 28.35 -6.93 -3.01
CA ASP A 337 29.13 -7.97 -2.31
C ASP A 337 29.95 -8.84 -3.27
N THR A 338 29.43 -9.10 -4.47
CA THR A 338 30.15 -9.78 -5.56
C THR A 338 31.37 -8.97 -6.02
N TYR A 339 31.22 -7.66 -6.18
CA TYR A 339 32.32 -6.77 -6.54
C TYR A 339 33.37 -6.66 -5.44
N VAL A 340 32.96 -6.54 -4.17
CA VAL A 340 33.90 -6.49 -3.03
C VAL A 340 34.78 -7.74 -2.98
N MET A 341 34.19 -8.92 -3.18
CA MET A 341 34.93 -10.19 -3.20
C MET A 341 35.84 -10.33 -4.43
N LEU A 342 35.38 -9.91 -5.62
CA LEU A 342 36.19 -9.91 -6.84
C LEU A 342 37.37 -8.92 -6.74
N GLY A 343 37.14 -7.74 -6.17
CA GLY A 343 38.19 -6.74 -5.91
C GLY A 343 39.24 -7.30 -4.96
N ALA A 344 38.83 -7.85 -3.82
CA ALA A 344 39.75 -8.49 -2.86
C ALA A 344 40.50 -9.69 -3.48
N TRP A 345 39.95 -10.38 -4.48
CA TRP A 345 40.69 -11.38 -5.26
C TRP A 345 41.76 -10.78 -6.16
N GLN A 346 41.43 -9.69 -6.86
CA GLN A 346 42.35 -8.99 -7.75
C GLN A 346 43.52 -8.36 -7.01
N ASP A 347 43.31 -7.91 -5.77
CA ASP A 347 44.34 -7.33 -4.91
C ASP A 347 45.32 -8.37 -4.33
N THR A 348 44.96 -9.67 -4.36
CA THR A 348 45.89 -10.70 -3.89
C THR A 348 47.08 -10.90 -4.85
N PRO A 349 48.29 -11.14 -4.33
CA PRO A 349 49.45 -11.45 -5.16
C PRO A 349 49.22 -12.71 -6.02
N LYS A 350 49.40 -12.58 -7.33
CA LYS A 350 49.22 -13.66 -8.31
C LYS A 350 50.23 -14.80 -8.16
N THR A 351 51.34 -14.56 -7.47
CA THR A 351 52.40 -15.55 -7.17
C THR A 351 51.99 -16.62 -6.15
N LEU A 352 50.95 -16.35 -5.35
CA LEU A 352 50.48 -17.28 -4.32
C LEU A 352 49.61 -18.39 -4.92
N PRO A 353 49.59 -19.60 -4.31
CA PRO A 353 48.70 -20.67 -4.73
C PRO A 353 47.24 -20.23 -4.60
N SER A 354 46.38 -20.72 -5.50
CA SER A 354 44.96 -20.33 -5.58
C SER A 354 44.20 -20.52 -4.27
N SER A 355 44.56 -21.53 -3.46
CA SER A 355 43.98 -21.75 -2.14
C SER A 355 44.32 -20.66 -1.13
N LYS A 356 45.58 -20.20 -1.12
CA LYS A 356 46.01 -19.12 -0.23
C LYS A 356 45.49 -17.76 -0.68
N ARG A 357 45.37 -17.54 -2.00
CA ARG A 357 44.69 -16.35 -2.56
C ARG A 357 43.23 -16.30 -2.09
N MET A 358 42.49 -17.42 -2.22
CA MET A 358 41.10 -17.48 -1.75
C MET A 358 40.97 -17.19 -0.26
N ALA A 359 41.88 -17.72 0.57
CA ALA A 359 41.89 -17.47 2.00
C ALA A 359 42.15 -15.99 2.35
N LEU A 360 43.07 -15.33 1.64
CA LEU A 360 43.34 -13.89 1.83
C LEU A 360 42.18 -13.03 1.35
N SER A 361 41.59 -13.34 0.19
CA SER A 361 40.43 -12.61 -0.31
C SER A 361 39.23 -12.74 0.62
N LEU A 362 38.93 -13.94 1.11
CA LEU A 362 37.82 -14.16 2.03
C LEU A 362 38.08 -13.55 3.41
N GLN A 363 39.34 -13.52 3.86
CA GLN A 363 39.74 -12.85 5.09
C GLN A 363 39.38 -11.36 5.07
N GLU A 364 39.65 -10.67 3.96
CA GLU A 364 39.37 -9.25 3.81
C GLU A 364 37.90 -9.01 3.44
N ALA A 365 37.46 -9.49 2.28
CA ALA A 365 36.10 -9.27 1.78
C ALA A 365 35.04 -9.94 2.65
N GLY A 366 35.24 -11.18 3.11
CA GLY A 366 34.26 -11.87 3.96
C GLY A 366 34.01 -11.16 5.28
N SER A 367 35.05 -10.55 5.86
CA SER A 367 34.90 -9.73 7.07
C SER A 367 34.13 -8.44 6.80
N ALA A 368 34.42 -7.75 5.69
CA ALA A 368 33.74 -6.53 5.29
C ALA A 368 32.25 -6.78 4.96
N ILE A 369 31.97 -7.77 4.12
CA ILE A 369 30.62 -8.22 3.72
C ILE A 369 29.80 -8.60 4.96
N THR A 370 30.39 -9.34 5.91
CA THR A 370 29.65 -9.70 7.15
C THR A 370 29.22 -8.47 7.95
N VAL A 371 30.08 -7.46 8.04
CA VAL A 371 29.74 -6.22 8.75
C VAL A 371 28.61 -5.48 8.03
N THR A 372 28.72 -5.31 6.71
CA THR A 372 27.68 -4.63 5.92
C THR A 372 26.35 -5.38 5.98
N SER A 373 26.33 -6.71 5.75
CA SER A 373 25.11 -7.51 5.82
C SER A 373 24.47 -7.48 7.21
N VAL A 374 25.24 -7.57 8.30
CA VAL A 374 24.69 -7.47 9.67
C VAL A 374 24.09 -6.09 9.92
N THR A 375 24.76 -5.01 9.51
CA THR A 375 24.20 -3.66 9.69
C THR A 375 22.91 -3.46 8.88
N SER A 376 22.84 -3.95 7.64
CA SER A 376 21.65 -3.87 6.81
C SER A 376 20.52 -4.75 7.35
N MET A 377 20.83 -5.96 7.82
CA MET A 377 19.89 -6.85 8.50
C MET A 377 19.27 -6.19 9.74
N LEU A 378 20.07 -5.51 10.57
CA LEU A 378 19.56 -4.80 11.74
C LEU A 378 18.67 -3.61 11.34
N SER A 379 19.07 -2.86 10.30
CA SER A 379 18.28 -1.72 9.79
C SER A 379 16.89 -2.16 9.29
N PHE A 380 16.84 -3.17 8.40
CA PHE A 380 15.57 -3.72 7.92
C PHE A 380 14.83 -4.52 9.01
N GLY A 381 15.55 -5.15 9.92
CA GLY A 381 14.98 -5.84 11.09
C GLY A 381 14.22 -4.88 12.01
N ILE A 382 14.74 -3.67 12.25
CA ILE A 382 14.01 -2.61 12.97
C ILE A 382 12.76 -2.19 12.17
N GLY A 383 12.87 -2.07 10.84
CA GLY A 383 11.73 -1.78 9.97
C GLY A 383 10.63 -2.86 10.02
N ALA A 384 11.01 -4.12 10.23
CA ALA A 384 10.05 -5.23 10.38
C ALA A 384 9.16 -5.09 11.64
N PHE A 385 9.60 -4.34 12.66
CA PHE A 385 8.78 -4.02 13.84
C PHE A 385 7.87 -2.80 13.66
N SER A 386 7.78 -2.25 12.44
CA SER A 386 6.86 -1.16 12.13
C SER A 386 5.41 -1.54 12.44
N SER A 387 4.65 -0.59 12.97
CA SER A 387 3.22 -0.78 13.26
C SER A 387 2.37 -0.95 12.00
N THR A 388 2.85 -0.44 10.85
CA THR A 388 2.16 -0.49 9.56
C THR A 388 2.49 -1.82 8.84
N PRO A 389 1.51 -2.71 8.63
CA PRO A 389 1.76 -4.06 8.10
C PRO A 389 2.47 -4.11 6.76
N ALA A 390 2.13 -3.23 5.82
CA ALA A 390 2.79 -3.19 4.50
C ALA A 390 4.31 -2.97 4.61
N ILE A 391 4.74 -2.07 5.51
CA ILE A 391 6.16 -1.76 5.73
C ILE A 391 6.82 -2.89 6.50
N SER A 392 6.17 -3.40 7.54
CA SER A 392 6.68 -4.52 8.36
C SER A 392 6.96 -5.75 7.50
N ILE A 393 5.99 -6.17 6.68
CA ILE A 393 6.12 -7.31 5.77
C ILE A 393 7.25 -7.06 4.77
N PHE A 394 7.24 -5.90 4.09
CA PHE A 394 8.28 -5.56 3.12
C PHE A 394 9.71 -5.62 3.73
N CYS A 395 9.90 -5.02 4.90
CA CYS A 395 11.18 -5.03 5.59
C CYS A 395 11.60 -6.43 6.03
N ALA A 396 10.66 -7.29 6.46
CA ALA A 396 10.96 -8.67 6.81
C ALA A 396 11.46 -9.49 5.60
N PHE A 397 10.83 -9.34 4.44
CA PHE A 397 11.28 -9.97 3.19
C PHE A 397 12.71 -9.53 2.79
N ILE A 398 13.02 -8.24 2.90
CA ILE A 398 14.36 -7.72 2.61
C ILE A 398 15.39 -8.21 3.63
N ALA A 399 15.06 -8.20 4.93
CA ALA A 399 15.96 -8.69 5.96
C ALA A 399 16.32 -10.17 5.74
N ALA A 400 15.32 -11.00 5.41
CA ALA A 400 15.54 -12.39 5.02
C ALA A 400 16.39 -12.51 3.74
N ALA A 401 16.16 -11.66 2.74
CA ALA A 401 16.95 -11.66 1.50
C ALA A 401 18.42 -11.37 1.76
N ILE A 402 18.73 -10.41 2.63
CA ILE A 402 20.11 -10.06 3.01
C ILE A 402 20.78 -11.20 3.81
N ILE A 403 20.04 -11.88 4.69
CA ILE A 403 20.56 -13.05 5.42
C ILE A 403 20.94 -14.18 4.45
N PHE A 404 20.05 -14.49 3.50
CA PHE A 404 20.33 -15.50 2.49
C PHE A 404 21.44 -15.07 1.53
N ASP A 405 21.49 -13.79 1.15
CA ASP A 405 22.54 -13.25 0.29
C ASP A 405 23.91 -13.38 0.94
N TRP A 406 24.06 -12.98 2.21
CA TRP A 406 25.28 -13.21 2.98
C TRP A 406 25.66 -14.70 3.02
N PHE A 407 24.68 -15.58 3.30
CA PHE A 407 24.92 -17.02 3.34
C PHE A 407 25.40 -17.57 1.99
N PHE A 408 24.75 -17.23 0.88
CA PHE A 408 25.14 -17.67 -0.46
C PHE A 408 26.48 -17.04 -0.90
N GLN A 409 26.77 -15.82 -0.48
CA GLN A 409 28.02 -15.15 -0.82
C GLN A 409 29.23 -15.83 -0.18
N VAL A 410 29.15 -16.17 1.11
CA VAL A 410 30.25 -16.86 1.81
C VAL A 410 30.33 -18.36 1.52
N THR A 411 29.30 -18.95 0.89
CA THR A 411 29.28 -20.39 0.54
C THR A 411 29.40 -20.60 -0.97
N PHE A 412 28.31 -20.40 -1.70
CA PHE A 412 28.19 -20.62 -3.14
C PHE A 412 29.16 -19.76 -3.93
N PHE A 413 29.13 -18.43 -3.74
CA PHE A 413 30.00 -17.53 -4.51
C PHE A 413 31.47 -17.71 -4.15
N ALA A 414 31.80 -17.86 -2.87
CA ALA A 414 33.15 -18.18 -2.41
C ALA A 414 33.70 -19.47 -3.06
N ALA A 415 32.87 -20.50 -3.22
CA ALA A 415 33.26 -21.74 -3.88
C ALA A 415 33.45 -21.58 -5.40
N VAL A 416 32.59 -20.79 -6.06
CA VAL A 416 32.75 -20.42 -7.47
C VAL A 416 34.08 -19.67 -7.66
N MET A 417 34.40 -18.73 -6.78
CA MET A 417 35.67 -18.00 -6.78
C MET A 417 36.87 -18.93 -6.60
N ALA A 418 36.80 -19.91 -5.71
CA ALA A 418 37.86 -20.91 -5.54
C ALA A 418 38.10 -21.74 -6.82
N ILE A 419 37.03 -22.12 -7.54
CA ILE A 419 37.14 -22.82 -8.83
C ILE A 419 37.69 -21.89 -9.92
N GLY A 420 37.20 -20.65 -9.99
CA GLY A 420 37.69 -19.62 -10.90
C GLY A 420 39.17 -19.32 -10.70
N GLY A 421 39.64 -19.37 -9.45
CA GLY A 421 41.06 -19.25 -9.10
C GLY A 421 41.90 -20.45 -9.54
N ARG A 422 41.37 -21.68 -9.44
CA ARG A 422 42.03 -22.88 -10.00
C ARG A 422 42.10 -22.83 -11.53
N ARG A 423 41.04 -22.34 -12.19
CA ARG A 423 40.98 -22.11 -13.64
C ARG A 423 42.06 -21.12 -14.09
N GLU A 424 42.14 -19.98 -13.41
CA GLU A 424 43.15 -18.93 -13.66
C GLU A 424 44.57 -19.48 -13.48
N ALA A 425 44.84 -20.21 -12.39
CA ALA A 425 46.15 -20.80 -12.13
C ALA A 425 46.58 -21.87 -13.16
N ALA A 426 45.61 -22.57 -13.76
CA ALA A 426 45.87 -23.55 -14.81
C ALA A 426 45.97 -22.95 -16.23
N GLY A 427 45.71 -21.64 -16.39
CA GLY A 427 45.85 -20.92 -17.65
C GLY A 427 44.74 -21.19 -18.67
N TYR A 428 43.54 -21.51 -18.21
CA TYR A 428 42.36 -21.65 -19.07
C TYR A 428 41.72 -20.29 -19.38
N HIS A 429 41.17 -20.17 -20.58
CA HIS A 429 40.44 -19.00 -21.03
C HIS A 429 39.22 -18.70 -20.14
N CYS A 430 38.91 -17.42 -19.93
CA CYS A 430 37.86 -16.94 -19.03
C CYS A 430 36.43 -17.34 -19.44
N VAL A 431 36.10 -17.28 -20.73
CA VAL A 431 34.80 -17.73 -21.28
C VAL A 431 34.85 -19.18 -21.77
N MET A 432 35.82 -19.51 -22.65
CA MET A 432 35.97 -20.86 -23.20
C MET A 432 36.79 -21.74 -22.26
N VAL A 433 36.17 -22.24 -21.20
CA VAL A 433 36.84 -22.98 -20.10
C VAL A 433 37.62 -24.22 -20.59
N TRP A 434 37.33 -24.74 -21.78
CA TRP A 434 38.05 -25.87 -22.40
C TRP A 434 39.35 -25.49 -23.15
N LYS A 435 39.60 -24.21 -23.43
CA LYS A 435 40.79 -23.76 -24.19
C LYS A 435 41.90 -23.32 -23.23
N LYS A 436 42.98 -24.10 -23.18
CA LYS A 436 44.20 -23.78 -22.42
C LYS A 436 45.17 -22.97 -23.28
N LEU A 437 45.79 -21.92 -22.73
CA LEU A 437 46.88 -21.21 -23.42
C LEU A 437 48.18 -22.05 -23.41
N PRO A 438 49.08 -21.85 -24.40
CA PRO A 438 50.40 -22.48 -24.40
C PRO A 438 51.20 -22.11 -23.14
N ASP A 439 51.93 -23.07 -22.56
CA ASP A 439 52.66 -22.87 -21.29
C ASP A 439 53.71 -21.74 -21.36
N LYS A 440 54.25 -21.46 -22.56
CA LYS A 440 55.17 -20.33 -22.82
C LYS A 440 54.48 -18.97 -22.64
N ASP A 441 53.24 -18.86 -23.09
CA ASP A 441 52.46 -17.62 -23.01
C ASP A 441 51.97 -17.39 -21.57
N ILE A 442 51.68 -18.45 -20.82
CA ILE A 442 51.32 -18.39 -19.39
C ILE A 442 52.49 -17.82 -18.57
N LEU A 443 53.72 -18.27 -18.83
CA LEU A 443 54.93 -17.76 -18.15
C LEU A 443 55.22 -16.29 -18.46
N GLN A 444 54.98 -15.86 -19.71
CA GLN A 444 55.12 -14.45 -20.10
C GLN A 444 54.03 -13.57 -19.49
N LEU A 445 52.78 -14.05 -19.46
CA LEU A 445 51.65 -13.35 -18.86
C LEU A 445 51.82 -13.19 -17.34
N THR A 446 52.36 -14.19 -16.65
CA THR A 446 52.63 -14.12 -15.20
C THR A 446 53.64 -13.01 -14.90
N LYS A 447 54.73 -12.91 -15.67
CA LYS A 447 55.75 -11.85 -15.52
C LYS A 447 55.23 -10.45 -15.90
N ARG A 448 54.38 -10.35 -16.92
CA ARG A 448 53.77 -9.07 -17.34
C ARG A 448 52.78 -8.55 -16.29
N ASN A 449 52.02 -9.46 -15.68
CA ASN A 449 50.99 -9.14 -14.72
C ASN A 449 51.51 -8.66 -13.36
N ASP A 450 52.74 -9.01 -12.97
CA ASP A 450 53.37 -8.50 -11.73
C ASP A 450 53.64 -6.99 -11.78
N ASN A 451 53.75 -6.41 -12.99
CA ASN A 451 53.99 -4.98 -13.21
C ASN A 451 52.74 -4.22 -13.68
N TYR A 452 51.59 -4.88 -13.82
CA TYR A 452 50.37 -4.24 -14.33
C TYR A 452 49.51 -3.71 -13.18
N THR A 453 49.47 -2.39 -13.03
CA THR A 453 48.52 -1.66 -12.19
C THR A 453 47.26 -1.33 -12.99
N SER A 454 46.07 -1.54 -12.43
CA SER A 454 44.82 -1.18 -13.12
C SER A 454 44.76 0.32 -13.44
N PRO A 455 44.15 0.73 -14.57
CA PRO A 455 43.99 2.14 -14.90
C PRO A 455 43.25 2.93 -13.81
N THR A 456 42.26 2.29 -13.17
CA THR A 456 41.51 2.86 -12.06
C THR A 456 42.39 3.13 -10.84
N HIS A 457 43.22 2.16 -10.44
CA HIS A 457 44.16 2.34 -9.34
C HIS A 457 45.12 3.51 -9.59
N ASN A 458 45.64 3.64 -10.81
CA ASN A 458 46.52 4.75 -11.18
C ASN A 458 45.82 6.12 -11.11
N ILE A 459 44.55 6.21 -11.51
CA ILE A 459 43.78 7.45 -11.41
C ILE A 459 43.57 7.82 -9.93
N PHE A 460 43.15 6.85 -9.10
CA PHE A 460 42.90 7.09 -7.69
C PHE A 460 44.18 7.44 -6.92
N ALA A 461 45.26 6.69 -7.12
CA ALA A 461 46.51 6.87 -6.40
C ALA A 461 47.24 8.16 -6.81
N ASN A 462 47.28 8.49 -8.10
CA ASN A 462 48.11 9.60 -8.61
C ASN A 462 47.37 10.93 -8.72
N TYR A 463 46.04 10.94 -8.92
CA TYR A 463 45.28 12.17 -9.13
C TYR A 463 44.29 12.45 -7.99
N ILE A 464 43.42 11.49 -7.67
CA ILE A 464 42.33 11.73 -6.71
C ILE A 464 42.85 11.81 -5.27
N ALA A 465 43.66 10.85 -4.83
CA ALA A 465 44.15 10.80 -3.46
C ALA A 465 45.02 12.03 -3.08
N PRO A 466 45.97 12.51 -3.91
CA PRO A 466 46.73 13.72 -3.61
C PRO A 466 45.84 14.96 -3.57
N PHE A 467 44.85 15.05 -4.47
CA PHE A 467 43.88 16.15 -4.49
C PHE A 467 43.03 16.22 -3.20
N LEU A 468 42.51 15.07 -2.74
CA LEU A 468 41.71 14.98 -1.51
C LEU A 468 42.55 15.17 -0.23
N CYS A 469 43.81 14.74 -0.25
CA CYS A 469 44.73 14.89 0.88
C CYS A 469 45.30 16.30 1.05
N ALA A 470 45.20 17.16 0.02
CA ALA A 470 45.63 18.55 0.11
C ALA A 470 44.83 19.31 1.19
N LYS A 471 45.54 20.05 2.06
CA LYS A 471 44.94 20.75 3.22
C LYS A 471 43.83 21.72 2.80
N SER A 472 44.06 22.48 1.72
CA SER A 472 43.08 23.43 1.18
C SER A 472 41.80 22.73 0.72
N THR A 473 41.92 21.64 -0.03
CA THR A 473 40.79 20.83 -0.49
C THR A 473 39.98 20.27 0.67
N ARG A 474 40.65 19.74 1.70
CA ARG A 474 39.97 19.19 2.89
C ARG A 474 39.15 20.25 3.63
N ILE A 475 39.68 21.47 3.77
CA ILE A 475 38.97 22.59 4.40
C ILE A 475 37.74 22.98 3.55
N ILE A 476 37.90 23.07 2.23
CA ILE A 476 36.80 23.40 1.31
C ILE A 476 35.71 22.33 1.35
N ILE A 477 36.07 21.04 1.30
CA ILE A 477 35.11 19.94 1.39
C ILE A 477 34.35 20.00 2.73
N PHE A 478 35.05 20.23 3.84
CA PHE A 478 34.41 20.34 5.15
C PHE A 478 33.43 21.52 5.20
N ALA A 479 33.81 22.69 4.68
CA ALA A 479 32.94 23.85 4.59
C ALA A 479 31.70 23.57 3.74
N PHE A 480 31.88 22.99 2.54
CA PHE A 480 30.78 22.63 1.65
C PHE A 480 29.85 21.60 2.28
N TYR A 481 30.40 20.57 2.92
CA TYR A 481 29.61 19.53 3.60
C TYR A 481 28.85 20.08 4.80
N THR A 482 29.42 21.05 5.52
CA THR A 482 28.74 21.75 6.62
C THR A 482 27.54 22.55 6.10
N VAL A 483 27.70 23.28 5.00
CA VAL A 483 26.59 24.00 4.34
C VAL A 483 25.53 23.01 3.85
N TYR A 484 25.94 21.91 3.22
CA TYR A 484 25.03 20.87 2.74
C TYR A 484 24.21 20.25 3.89
N ILE A 485 24.84 19.86 4.99
CA ILE A 485 24.14 19.33 6.17
C ILE A 485 23.17 20.37 6.73
N SER A 486 23.59 21.64 6.81
CA SER A 486 22.74 22.71 7.34
C SER A 486 21.50 22.92 6.48
N ALA A 487 21.65 22.91 5.15
CA ALA A 487 20.55 22.97 4.21
C ALA A 487 19.65 21.73 4.28
N ALA A 488 20.22 20.53 4.46
CA ALA A 488 19.46 19.29 4.62
C ALA A 488 18.61 19.31 5.91
N ILE A 489 19.17 19.76 7.04
CA ILE A 489 18.43 19.92 8.30
C ILE A 489 17.29 20.92 8.13
N TYR A 490 17.54 22.05 7.46
CA TYR A 490 16.49 23.01 7.15
C TYR A 490 15.40 22.42 6.24
N GLY A 491 15.79 21.65 5.21
CA GLY A 491 14.84 20.93 4.36
C GLY A 491 13.99 19.92 5.13
N CYS A 492 14.58 19.18 6.07
CA CYS A 492 13.84 18.26 6.96
C CYS A 492 12.83 19.01 7.83
N SER A 493 13.12 20.24 8.28
CA SER A 493 12.19 21.04 9.07
C SER A 493 10.97 21.55 8.28
N LEU A 494 11.04 21.55 6.96
CA LEU A 494 9.95 21.96 6.07
C LEU A 494 9.08 20.78 5.61
N LEU A 495 9.44 19.54 5.95
CA LEU A 495 8.74 18.36 5.48
C LEU A 495 7.38 18.22 6.18
N THR A 496 6.29 18.35 5.42
CA THR A 496 4.94 18.08 5.93
C THR A 496 4.55 16.62 5.66
N PRO A 497 4.12 15.86 6.68
CA PRO A 497 3.67 14.49 6.47
C PRO A 497 2.30 14.51 5.78
N ASN A 498 2.26 14.22 4.48
CA ASN A 498 1.01 14.04 3.74
C ASN A 498 1.16 12.95 2.68
N LEU A 499 0.38 11.86 2.82
CA LEU A 499 0.28 10.78 1.84
C LEU A 499 -1.11 10.82 1.20
N THR A 500 -1.22 11.49 0.06
CA THR A 500 -2.45 11.53 -0.72
C THR A 500 -2.57 10.25 -1.58
N PRO A 501 -3.72 9.56 -1.59
CA PRO A 501 -3.91 8.34 -2.39
C PRO A 501 -3.66 8.54 -3.89
N SER A 502 -3.86 9.76 -4.40
CA SER A 502 -3.61 10.13 -5.80
C SER A 502 -2.17 9.89 -6.24
N LYS A 503 -1.19 9.95 -5.33
CA LYS A 503 0.24 9.71 -5.63
C LYS A 503 0.61 8.23 -5.74
N LEU A 504 -0.29 7.33 -5.37
CA LEU A 504 -0.07 5.88 -5.46
C LEU A 504 -0.57 5.30 -6.79
N LEU A 505 -1.28 6.11 -7.59
CA LEU A 505 -1.87 5.74 -8.87
C LEU A 505 -0.93 6.09 -10.03
N VAL A 506 -1.15 5.41 -11.15
CA VAL A 506 -0.50 5.72 -12.43
C VAL A 506 -1.07 7.04 -12.98
N ASP A 507 -0.24 7.88 -13.59
CA ASP A 507 -0.63 9.22 -14.06
C ASP A 507 -1.85 9.24 -15.01
N ASP A 508 -2.05 8.19 -15.81
CA ASP A 508 -3.17 8.04 -16.74
C ASP A 508 -4.45 7.46 -16.08
N SER A 509 -4.44 7.27 -14.76
CA SER A 509 -5.56 6.64 -14.05
C SER A 509 -6.80 7.56 -14.02
N PRO A 510 -7.99 7.08 -14.41
CA PRO A 510 -9.22 7.87 -14.35
C PRO A 510 -9.62 8.26 -12.91
N LEU A 511 -9.12 7.53 -11.91
CA LEU A 511 -9.32 7.82 -10.49
C LEU A 511 -8.65 9.11 -10.02
N ILE A 512 -7.57 9.55 -10.66
CA ILE A 512 -6.85 10.78 -10.24
C ILE A 512 -7.79 11.98 -10.27
N HIS A 513 -8.63 12.06 -11.31
CA HIS A 513 -9.62 13.12 -11.44
C HIS A 513 -10.64 13.08 -10.29
N TYR A 514 -11.21 11.89 -10.02
CA TYR A 514 -12.15 11.70 -8.92
C TYR A 514 -11.52 12.07 -7.57
N LEU A 515 -10.31 11.59 -7.28
CA LEU A 515 -9.65 11.85 -6.00
C LEU A 515 -9.35 13.33 -5.78
N LYS A 516 -9.00 14.06 -6.84
CA LYS A 516 -8.82 15.51 -6.78
C LYS A 516 -10.14 16.25 -6.50
N LEU A 517 -11.24 15.80 -7.09
CA LEU A 517 -12.58 16.32 -6.78
C LEU A 517 -12.97 16.00 -5.33
N ALA A 518 -12.71 14.78 -4.87
CA ALA A 518 -13.00 14.36 -3.51
C ALA A 518 -12.22 15.21 -2.48
N GLU A 519 -10.92 15.42 -2.68
CA GLU A 519 -10.08 16.22 -1.78
C GLU A 519 -10.49 17.70 -1.76
N SER A 520 -10.81 18.29 -2.91
CA SER A 520 -11.11 19.72 -3.01
C SER A 520 -12.55 20.09 -2.67
N LYS A 521 -13.53 19.20 -2.88
CA LYS A 521 -14.96 19.48 -2.76
C LYS A 521 -15.69 18.64 -1.72
N ILE A 522 -15.40 17.34 -1.64
CA ILE A 522 -16.13 16.42 -0.77
C ILE A 522 -15.58 16.51 0.66
N TRP A 523 -14.29 16.22 0.82
CA TRP A 523 -13.64 16.19 2.15
C TRP A 523 -13.48 17.57 2.78
N SER A 524 -13.52 18.64 1.99
CA SER A 524 -13.48 20.02 2.48
C SER A 524 -14.80 20.45 3.16
N GLU A 525 -15.93 19.87 2.75
CA GLU A 525 -17.24 20.14 3.37
C GLU A 525 -17.53 19.21 4.56
N GLY A 526 -16.84 18.08 4.67
CA GLY A 526 -16.90 17.16 5.80
C GLY A 526 -17.36 15.77 5.41
N VAL A 527 -17.24 14.82 6.34
CA VAL A 527 -17.64 13.43 6.16
C VAL A 527 -18.51 13.02 7.36
N ILE A 528 -19.48 12.13 7.14
CA ILE A 528 -20.34 11.62 8.21
C ILE A 528 -19.48 10.83 9.21
N GLY A 529 -19.51 11.24 10.47
CA GLY A 529 -19.07 10.41 11.60
C GLY A 529 -20.23 9.57 12.11
N ARG A 530 -20.03 8.26 12.28
CA ARG A 530 -20.99 7.36 12.95
C ARG A 530 -20.47 7.06 14.35
N VAL A 531 -21.33 7.14 15.36
CA VAL A 531 -20.94 6.96 16.76
C VAL A 531 -21.69 5.77 17.34
N TYR A 532 -20.96 4.66 17.53
CA TYR A 532 -21.53 3.44 18.10
C TYR A 532 -21.51 3.50 19.63
N VAL A 533 -22.68 3.33 20.26
CA VAL A 533 -22.81 3.18 21.71
C VAL A 533 -22.94 1.70 22.03
N ASN A 534 -21.84 1.11 22.47
CA ASN A 534 -21.80 -0.29 22.90
C ASN A 534 -22.33 -0.44 24.33
N LYS A 535 -23.15 -1.47 24.58
CA LYS A 535 -23.78 -1.75 25.88
C LYS A 535 -24.58 -0.55 26.37
N ALA A 536 -25.61 -0.21 25.60
CA ALA A 536 -26.52 0.87 25.93
C ALA A 536 -27.08 0.68 27.35
N PRO A 537 -27.22 1.78 28.13
CA PRO A 537 -27.86 1.72 29.42
C PRO A 537 -29.35 1.37 29.25
N ASP A 538 -29.92 0.77 30.28
CA ASP A 538 -31.36 0.50 30.31
C ASP A 538 -32.11 1.82 30.57
N PHE A 539 -32.82 2.28 29.55
CA PHE A 539 -33.56 3.54 29.57
C PHE A 539 -34.86 3.47 30.39
N SER A 540 -35.37 2.27 30.70
CA SER A 540 -36.56 2.08 31.53
C SER A 540 -36.25 2.18 33.03
N SER A 541 -35.06 1.71 33.43
CA SER A 541 -34.65 1.61 34.83
C SER A 541 -34.08 2.90 35.42
N ASP A 542 -33.36 3.70 34.61
CA ASP A 542 -32.70 4.92 35.08
C ASP A 542 -32.99 6.13 34.17
N PRO A 543 -33.82 7.08 34.62
CA PRO A 543 -34.12 8.30 33.87
C PRO A 543 -32.88 9.15 33.54
N LYS A 544 -31.80 9.06 34.34
CA LYS A 544 -30.56 9.83 34.10
C LYS A 544 -29.77 9.33 32.90
N SER A 545 -30.02 8.09 32.46
CA SER A 545 -29.35 7.51 31.31
C SER A 545 -29.72 8.24 30.01
N ILE A 546 -30.97 8.72 29.90
CA ILE A 546 -31.43 9.53 28.75
C ILE A 546 -30.67 10.87 28.70
N ASP A 547 -30.61 11.59 29.82
CA ASP A 547 -29.89 12.87 29.93
C ASP A 547 -28.40 12.71 29.62
N THR A 548 -27.79 11.60 30.05
CA THR A 548 -26.38 11.29 29.77
C THR A 548 -26.11 11.13 28.27
N ILE A 549 -26.98 10.41 27.54
CA ILE A 549 -26.85 10.24 26.09
C ILE A 549 -27.12 11.56 25.33
N LEU A 550 -28.10 12.35 25.77
CA LEU A 550 -28.35 13.66 25.16
C LEU A 550 -27.17 14.61 25.39
N LYS A 551 -26.57 14.61 26.58
CA LYS A 551 -25.37 15.39 26.88
C LYS A 551 -24.18 14.94 26.03
N LEU A 552 -24.00 13.64 25.81
CA LEU A 552 -22.97 13.12 24.90
C LEU A 552 -23.16 13.67 23.47
N ALA A 553 -24.40 13.65 22.97
CA ALA A 553 -24.71 14.20 21.65
C ALA A 553 -24.42 15.71 21.58
N ASP A 554 -24.85 16.47 22.60
CA ASP A 554 -24.62 17.91 22.67
C ASP A 554 -23.11 18.25 22.75
N GLU A 555 -22.32 17.46 23.47
CA GLU A 555 -20.86 17.63 23.54
C GLU A 555 -20.21 17.42 22.15
N LEU A 556 -20.61 16.38 21.42
CA LEU A 556 -20.14 16.12 20.05
C LEU A 556 -20.57 17.22 19.06
N GLU A 557 -21.79 17.70 19.20
CA GLU A 557 -22.37 18.77 18.38
C GLU A 557 -21.75 20.13 18.64
N SER A 558 -21.22 20.37 19.84
CA SER A 558 -20.55 21.63 20.20
C SER A 558 -19.09 21.72 19.72
N THR A 559 -18.56 20.66 19.11
CA THR A 559 -17.17 20.63 18.64
C THR A 559 -16.92 21.62 17.50
N LYS A 560 -15.67 22.07 17.33
CA LYS A 560 -15.32 23.08 16.30
C LYS A 560 -15.62 22.63 14.86
N TYR A 561 -15.63 21.32 14.61
CA TYR A 561 -15.72 20.74 13.28
C TYR A 561 -17.09 20.07 13.00
N SER A 562 -18.03 20.14 13.94
CA SER A 562 -19.40 19.70 13.71
C SER A 562 -20.20 20.79 12.98
N MET A 563 -21.28 20.38 12.29
CA MET A 563 -22.25 21.31 11.70
C MET A 563 -23.39 21.68 12.67
N GLY A 564 -23.23 21.34 13.96
CA GLY A 564 -24.21 21.61 15.02
C GLY A 564 -25.39 20.63 15.07
N PRO A 565 -26.38 20.88 15.95
CA PRO A 565 -27.44 19.94 16.29
C PRO A 565 -28.37 19.56 15.13
N ASN A 566 -28.59 20.49 14.19
CA ASN A 566 -29.46 20.26 13.03
C ASN A 566 -28.89 19.22 12.05
N SER A 567 -27.59 18.94 12.13
CA SER A 567 -26.91 17.95 11.27
C SER A 567 -26.90 16.54 11.86
N THR A 568 -27.25 16.39 13.14
CA THR A 568 -27.19 15.12 13.85
C THR A 568 -28.49 14.36 13.72
N GLN A 569 -28.40 13.11 13.30
CA GLN A 569 -29.51 12.16 13.31
C GLN A 569 -29.41 11.31 14.58
N LEU A 570 -30.38 11.44 15.49
CA LEU A 570 -30.44 10.68 16.74
C LEU A 570 -31.87 10.20 17.01
N TRP A 571 -32.07 8.88 16.95
CA TRP A 571 -33.36 8.23 17.16
C TRP A 571 -34.01 8.62 18.50
N LEU A 572 -33.21 8.86 19.54
CA LEU A 572 -33.68 9.16 20.88
C LEU A 572 -34.43 10.50 20.93
N ARG A 573 -34.00 11.53 20.18
CA ARG A 573 -34.68 12.83 20.14
C ARG A 573 -36.07 12.70 19.49
N ASP A 574 -36.15 11.98 18.38
CA ASP A 574 -37.41 11.73 17.67
C ASP A 574 -38.37 10.86 18.51
N PHE A 575 -37.81 9.84 19.18
CA PHE A 575 -38.58 9.00 20.08
C PHE A 575 -39.13 9.78 21.28
N LEU A 576 -38.33 10.66 21.90
CA LEU A 576 -38.80 11.50 23.01
C LEU A 576 -39.91 12.47 22.58
N ASN A 577 -39.81 13.04 21.38
CA ASN A 577 -40.87 13.87 20.81
C ASN A 577 -42.15 13.08 20.57
N TYR A 578 -42.04 11.83 20.08
CA TYR A 578 -43.19 10.94 19.93
C TYR A 578 -43.80 10.57 21.29
N ARG A 579 -42.96 10.24 22.27
CA ARG A 579 -43.36 9.87 23.62
C ARG A 579 -44.18 10.97 24.30
N GLN A 580 -43.89 12.26 24.07
CA GLN A 580 -44.67 13.36 24.66
C GLN A 580 -46.17 13.33 24.34
N TYR A 581 -46.59 12.69 23.25
CA TYR A 581 -47.99 12.55 22.88
C TYR A 581 -48.72 11.42 23.64
N PHE A 582 -47.97 10.51 24.27
CA PHE A 582 -48.49 9.38 25.03
C PHE A 582 -48.11 9.57 26.50
N ASN A 583 -49.09 9.57 27.40
CA ASN A 583 -48.84 9.72 28.83
C ASN A 583 -48.35 8.39 29.43
N THR A 584 -47.18 7.91 28.98
CA THR A 584 -46.61 6.58 29.30
C THR A 584 -45.55 6.63 30.40
N ASP A 585 -45.70 5.75 31.38
CA ASP A 585 -44.73 5.53 32.47
C ASP A 585 -43.40 4.97 31.95
N ASP A 586 -42.30 5.25 32.66
CA ASP A 586 -40.94 4.84 32.28
C ASP A 586 -40.79 3.31 32.14
N GLU A 587 -41.61 2.52 32.85
CA GLU A 587 -41.64 1.05 32.73
C GLU A 587 -42.09 0.57 31.33
N THR A 588 -42.85 1.37 30.60
CA THR A 588 -43.35 1.05 29.25
C THR A 588 -42.49 1.61 28.12
N PHE A 589 -41.25 2.05 28.43
CA PHE A 589 -40.34 2.68 27.47
C PHE A 589 -40.14 1.83 26.21
N TYR A 590 -39.75 0.56 26.37
CA TYR A 590 -39.43 -0.31 25.23
C TYR A 590 -40.66 -0.77 24.44
N GLU A 591 -41.82 -0.93 25.09
CA GLU A 591 -43.10 -1.21 24.38
C GLU A 591 -43.54 -0.01 23.52
N THR A 592 -43.34 1.21 24.06
CA THR A 592 -43.59 2.45 23.33
C THR A 592 -42.58 2.62 22.19
N LEU A 593 -41.32 2.24 22.40
CA LEU A 593 -40.27 2.26 21.37
C LEU A 593 -40.60 1.28 20.24
N GLU A 594 -41.06 0.08 20.55
CA GLU A 594 -41.47 -0.88 19.53
C GLU A 594 -42.67 -0.35 18.72
N SER A 595 -43.62 0.30 19.40
CA SER A 595 -44.75 0.97 18.74
C SER A 595 -44.30 2.11 17.84
N PHE A 596 -43.32 2.92 18.29
CA PHE A 596 -42.69 3.98 17.50
C PHE A 596 -42.03 3.43 16.24
N LEU A 597 -41.27 2.34 16.35
CA LEU A 597 -40.57 1.71 15.22
C LEU A 597 -41.52 1.04 14.22
N ARG A 598 -42.71 0.59 14.66
CA ARG A 598 -43.75 0.03 13.76
C ARG A 598 -44.44 1.09 12.92
N VAL A 599 -44.36 2.37 13.28
CA VAL A 599 -44.86 3.46 12.44
C VAL A 599 -44.01 3.54 11.18
N SER A 600 -44.63 3.47 10.01
CA SER A 600 -43.95 3.45 8.69
C SER A 600 -43.01 4.63 8.46
N PHE A 601 -43.19 5.74 9.18
CA PHE A 601 -42.33 6.92 9.08
C PHE A 601 -41.02 6.77 9.87
N ASN A 602 -41.01 5.97 10.94
CA ASN A 602 -39.91 5.80 11.88
C ASN A 602 -39.24 4.42 11.76
N SER A 603 -39.75 3.54 10.89
CA SER A 603 -39.20 2.20 10.67
C SER A 603 -37.73 2.21 10.27
N ASP A 604 -37.25 3.30 9.66
CA ASP A 604 -35.86 3.48 9.27
C ASP A 604 -34.92 3.37 10.50
N TRP A 605 -35.36 3.85 11.67
CA TRP A 605 -34.61 3.78 12.93
C TRP A 605 -34.37 2.35 13.44
N SER A 606 -35.15 1.36 12.98
CA SER A 606 -34.92 -0.04 13.34
C SER A 606 -33.56 -0.55 12.89
N SER A 607 -33.03 -0.02 11.77
CA SER A 607 -31.69 -0.35 11.27
C SER A 607 -30.55 0.24 12.11
N TYR A 608 -30.87 1.16 13.03
CA TYR A 608 -29.91 1.83 13.91
C TYR A 608 -29.87 1.21 15.32
N LEU A 609 -30.73 0.22 15.60
CA LEU A 609 -30.90 -0.39 16.91
C LEU A 609 -30.66 -1.90 16.84
N GLN A 610 -29.85 -2.43 17.76
CA GLN A 610 -29.67 -3.86 17.96
C GLN A 610 -30.17 -4.24 19.35
N TRP A 611 -31.11 -5.17 19.41
CA TRP A 611 -31.74 -5.64 20.64
C TRP A 611 -30.87 -6.70 21.33
N ALA A 612 -30.98 -6.79 22.65
CA ALA A 612 -30.23 -7.77 23.44
C ALA A 612 -30.79 -9.19 23.25
N ASP A 613 -29.95 -10.13 22.80
CA ASP A 613 -30.27 -11.56 22.69
C ASP A 613 -30.16 -12.33 24.03
N ASN A 614 -29.83 -11.64 25.12
CA ASN A 614 -29.53 -12.28 26.39
C ASN A 614 -30.84 -12.64 27.14
N PRO A 615 -31.05 -13.88 27.62
CA PRO A 615 -32.28 -14.30 28.29
C PRO A 615 -32.60 -13.54 29.60
N ARG A 616 -31.67 -12.72 30.12
CA ARG A 616 -31.88 -11.85 31.29
C ARG A 616 -32.27 -10.40 30.94
N LYS A 617 -32.23 -9.99 29.66
CA LYS A 617 -32.48 -8.63 29.17
C LYS A 617 -33.31 -8.62 27.87
N VAL A 618 -34.29 -9.51 27.76
CA VAL A 618 -35.11 -9.63 26.54
C VAL A 618 -35.91 -8.34 26.34
N GLY A 619 -35.81 -7.73 25.15
CA GLY A 619 -36.56 -6.51 24.79
C GLY A 619 -35.88 -5.18 25.15
N ILE A 620 -34.59 -5.20 25.49
CA ILE A 620 -33.78 -3.99 25.73
C ILE A 620 -32.83 -3.76 24.55
N VAL A 621 -32.58 -2.50 24.17
CA VAL A 621 -31.55 -2.12 23.20
C VAL A 621 -30.16 -2.36 23.80
N ASP A 622 -29.30 -3.13 23.15
CA ASP A 622 -27.93 -3.42 23.62
C ASP A 622 -26.88 -2.56 22.91
N ILE A 623 -27.07 -2.30 21.61
CA ILE A 623 -26.16 -1.49 20.80
C ILE A 623 -27.00 -0.58 19.91
N PHE A 624 -26.58 0.67 19.76
CA PHE A 624 -27.15 1.60 18.78
C PHE A 624 -26.07 2.50 18.20
N HIS A 625 -26.38 3.16 17.08
CA HIS A 625 -25.46 4.08 16.42
C HIS A 625 -26.11 5.35 15.90
#